data_AF-A0A6I1TXL0-F1
#
_entry.id   AF-A0A6I1TXL0-F1
#
_cell.length_a   1.000
_cell.length_b   1.000
_cell.length_c   1.000
_cell.angle_alpha   90.00
_cell.angle_beta   90.00
_cell.angle_gamma   90.00
#
_symmetry.space_group_name_H-M   'P 1'
#
loop_
_entity.id
_entity.type
_entity.pdbx_description
1 polymer ?
#
loop_
_entity_poly.entity_id
_entity_poly.type
_entity_poly.pdbx_seq_one_letter_code
_entity_poly.pdbx_strand_id
1 'polypeptide(L)'
;MTNIDRRISKTKKAIYQAFLQFLNEKGYESTTVQDIINLADVGRSTFYCHYESKELLLDELCRHLFHHIFEREESISTEDYLAHLFLHFQKNQDHITSLLFSKNDYFLRQLHKELEHHVYSVLADKLKKAHPSLPPSYLQHLVMSNFIETLTWWLKKGQDFTDQEVVQFYLDLLIPKN
;
A
#
# COMPACT_ATOMS: atom_id res chain seq x y z
N MET A 1 24.54 -17.26 13.60
CA MET A 1 23.43 -17.92 12.88
C MET A 1 23.66 -19.41 12.88
N THR A 2 22.75 -20.18 13.46
CA THR A 2 22.79 -21.65 13.55
C THR A 2 22.17 -22.29 12.29
N ASN A 3 22.37 -23.59 12.09
CA ASN A 3 21.75 -24.33 10.97
C ASN A 3 20.20 -24.32 11.05
N ILE A 4 19.66 -24.30 12.28
CA ILE A 4 18.23 -24.20 12.55
C ILE A 4 17.67 -22.86 12.05
N ASP A 5 18.37 -21.74 12.32
CA ASP A 5 17.97 -20.40 11.84
C ASP A 5 17.89 -20.35 10.31
N ARG A 6 18.83 -21.02 9.62
CA ARG A 6 18.83 -21.09 8.15
C ARG A 6 17.63 -21.87 7.62
N ARG A 7 17.25 -22.98 8.27
CA ARG A 7 16.09 -23.78 7.86
C ARG A 7 14.78 -23.00 8.07
N ILE A 8 14.63 -22.36 9.22
CA ILE A 8 13.48 -21.50 9.54
C ILE A 8 13.33 -20.39 8.50
N SER A 9 14.41 -19.67 8.18
CA SER A 9 14.40 -18.59 7.19
C SER A 9 14.03 -19.07 5.79
N LYS A 10 14.55 -20.21 5.36
CA LYS A 10 14.21 -20.82 4.05
C LYS A 10 12.73 -21.17 3.95
N THR A 11 12.18 -21.83 4.98
CA THR A 11 10.76 -22.20 5.01
C THR A 11 9.86 -20.97 4.99
N LYS A 12 10.15 -19.96 5.82
CA LYS A 12 9.39 -18.71 5.84
C LYS A 12 9.39 -18.03 4.47
N LYS A 13 10.56 -17.96 3.81
CA LYS A 13 10.70 -17.39 2.46
C LYS A 13 9.89 -18.17 1.43
N ALA A 14 9.89 -19.51 1.48
CA ALA A 14 9.12 -20.33 0.54
C ALA A 14 7.61 -20.08 0.68
N ILE A 15 7.09 -20.01 1.92
CA ILE A 15 5.69 -19.70 2.20
C ILE A 15 5.33 -18.30 1.64
N TYR A 16 6.17 -17.30 1.91
CA TYR A 16 5.93 -15.93 1.44
C TYR A 16 5.91 -15.83 -0.08
N GLN A 17 6.84 -16.49 -0.78
CA GLN A 17 6.88 -16.51 -2.25
C GLN A 17 5.67 -17.22 -2.85
N ALA A 18 5.25 -18.34 -2.26
CA ALA A 18 4.03 -19.04 -2.69
C ALA A 18 2.77 -18.18 -2.50
N PHE A 19 2.68 -17.43 -1.40
CA PHE A 19 1.60 -16.48 -1.18
C PHE A 19 1.58 -15.38 -2.25
N LEU A 20 2.72 -14.76 -2.54
CA LEU A 20 2.84 -13.73 -3.58
C LEU A 20 2.40 -14.26 -4.94
N GLN A 21 2.82 -15.48 -5.31
CA GLN A 21 2.43 -16.08 -6.58
C GLN A 21 0.91 -16.23 -6.70
N PHE A 22 0.22 -16.79 -5.70
CA PHE A 22 -1.24 -16.94 -5.77
C PHE A 22 -1.99 -15.62 -5.63
N LEU A 23 -1.45 -14.66 -4.88
CA LEU A 23 -1.97 -13.31 -4.83
C LEU A 23 -2.05 -12.70 -6.23
N ASN A 24 -1.08 -13.03 -7.10
CA ASN A 24 -1.02 -12.54 -8.47
C ASN A 24 -1.96 -13.29 -9.42
N GLU A 25 -1.96 -14.62 -9.30
CA GLU A 25 -2.71 -15.47 -10.23
C GLU A 25 -4.22 -15.36 -10.03
N LYS A 26 -4.67 -15.27 -8.78
CA LYS A 26 -6.10 -15.35 -8.45
C LYS A 26 -6.56 -14.38 -7.34
N GLY A 27 -5.69 -13.51 -6.86
CA GLY A 27 -6.03 -12.54 -5.81
C GLY A 27 -6.07 -13.14 -4.41
N TYR A 28 -6.15 -12.25 -3.42
CA TYR A 28 -6.08 -12.62 -2.00
C TYR A 28 -7.27 -13.48 -1.55
N GLU A 29 -8.48 -13.10 -1.97
CA GLU A 29 -9.71 -13.77 -1.51
C GLU A 29 -9.78 -15.23 -1.98
N SER A 30 -9.36 -15.51 -3.21
CA SER A 30 -9.34 -16.87 -3.76
C SER A 30 -8.11 -17.69 -3.36
N THR A 31 -7.16 -17.09 -2.63
CA THR A 31 -5.97 -17.78 -2.11
C THR A 31 -6.27 -18.42 -0.75
N THR A 32 -6.01 -19.73 -0.65
CA THR A 32 -6.17 -20.51 0.57
C THR A 32 -4.82 -20.91 1.16
N VAL A 33 -4.80 -21.23 2.46
CA VAL A 33 -3.61 -21.83 3.10
C VAL A 33 -3.20 -23.11 2.39
N GLN A 34 -4.16 -23.90 1.87
CA GLN A 34 -3.86 -25.15 1.17
C GLN A 34 -3.07 -24.91 -0.12
N ASP A 35 -3.41 -23.88 -0.88
CA ASP A 35 -2.68 -23.49 -2.09
C ASP A 35 -1.22 -23.16 -1.73
N ILE A 36 -1.05 -22.31 -0.72
CA ILE A 36 0.27 -21.82 -0.29
C ILE A 36 1.16 -22.98 0.17
N ILE A 37 0.65 -23.88 1.02
CA ILE A 37 1.46 -24.99 1.53
C ILE A 37 1.81 -26.02 0.46
N ASN A 38 0.92 -26.23 -0.52
CA ASN A 38 1.18 -27.12 -1.65
C ASN A 38 2.33 -26.58 -2.51
N LEU A 39 2.30 -25.29 -2.82
CA LEU A 39 3.32 -24.65 -3.64
C LEU A 39 4.66 -24.48 -2.90
N ALA A 40 4.61 -24.14 -1.60
CA ALA A 40 5.81 -23.99 -0.77
C ALA A 40 6.45 -25.33 -0.36
N ASP A 41 5.81 -26.47 -0.64
CA ASP A 41 6.21 -27.82 -0.23
C ASP A 41 6.43 -27.93 1.28
N VAL A 42 5.43 -27.50 2.06
CA VAL A 42 5.46 -27.53 3.53
C VAL A 42 4.21 -28.18 4.11
N GLY A 43 4.33 -28.73 5.32
CA GLY A 43 3.18 -29.23 6.08
C GLY A 43 2.32 -28.09 6.63
N ARG A 44 1.02 -28.35 6.83
CA ARG A 44 0.09 -27.40 7.44
C ARG A 44 0.52 -26.96 8.85
N SER A 45 1.04 -27.88 9.67
CA SER A 45 1.61 -27.54 10.98
C SER A 45 2.81 -26.62 10.87
N THR A 46 3.69 -26.86 9.89
CA THR A 46 4.85 -25.99 9.60
C THR A 46 4.43 -24.59 9.19
N PHE A 47 3.39 -24.44 8.38
CA PHE A 47 2.82 -23.13 8.05
C PHE A 47 2.42 -22.36 9.32
N TYR A 48 1.63 -23.00 10.20
CA TYR A 48 1.15 -22.35 11.42
C TYR A 48 2.24 -22.09 12.46
N CYS A 49 3.40 -22.74 12.38
CA CYS A 49 4.58 -22.36 13.17
C CYS A 49 5.19 -21.02 12.71
N HIS A 50 4.92 -20.57 11.49
CA HIS A 50 5.43 -19.31 10.94
C HIS A 50 4.36 -18.22 10.86
N TYR A 51 3.12 -18.59 10.54
CA TYR A 51 2.00 -17.68 10.33
C TYR A 51 0.72 -18.28 10.90
N GLU A 52 0.14 -17.64 11.92
CA GLU A 52 -1.11 -18.08 12.54
C GLU A 52 -2.29 -18.05 11.56
N SER A 53 -2.20 -17.23 10.50
CA SER A 53 -3.23 -17.12 9.47
C SER A 53 -2.68 -16.55 8.14
N LYS A 54 -3.49 -16.59 7.07
CA LYS A 54 -3.12 -15.95 5.78
C LYS A 54 -3.15 -14.42 5.86
N GLU A 55 -3.87 -13.86 6.82
CA GLU A 55 -3.92 -12.43 7.11
C GLU A 55 -2.58 -11.93 7.65
N LEU A 56 -1.85 -12.75 8.43
CA LEU A 56 -0.50 -12.38 8.89
C LEU A 56 0.54 -12.37 7.76
N LEU A 57 0.33 -13.14 6.69
CA LEU A 57 1.13 -13.02 5.47
C LEU A 57 0.87 -11.70 4.75
N LEU A 58 -0.41 -11.30 4.67
CA LEU A 58 -0.77 -10.01 4.10
C LEU A 58 -0.26 -8.84 4.95
N ASP A 59 -0.27 -8.97 6.28
CA ASP A 59 0.34 -8.01 7.22
C ASP A 59 1.83 -7.85 6.95
N GLU A 60 2.57 -8.96 6.84
CA GLU A 60 4.00 -8.92 6.50
C GLU A 60 4.24 -8.27 5.13
N LEU A 61 3.45 -8.62 4.13
CA LEU A 61 3.52 -8.00 2.80
C LEU A 61 3.26 -6.49 2.87
N CYS A 62 2.20 -6.05 3.55
CA CYS A 62 1.87 -4.63 3.69
C CYS A 62 3.00 -3.86 4.38
N ARG A 63 3.61 -4.42 5.43
CA ARG A 63 4.77 -3.79 6.10
C ARG A 63 5.95 -3.62 5.14
N HIS A 64 6.28 -4.65 4.36
CA HIS A 64 7.38 -4.58 3.40
C HIS A 64 7.09 -3.57 2.29
N LEU A 65 5.88 -3.58 1.74
CA LEU A 65 5.42 -2.62 0.73
C LEU A 65 5.51 -1.19 1.24
N PHE A 66 4.87 -0.90 2.37
CA PHE A 66 4.72 0.46 2.86
C PHE A 66 6.01 1.04 3.43
N HIS A 67 6.88 0.18 3.99
CA HIS A 67 8.21 0.62 4.40
C HIS A 67 8.98 1.28 3.26
N HIS A 68 8.94 0.72 2.05
CA HIS A 68 9.64 1.29 0.89
C HIS A 68 8.87 2.47 0.27
N ILE A 69 7.55 2.38 0.20
CA ILE A 69 6.72 3.37 -0.49
C ILE A 69 6.69 4.70 0.26
N PHE A 70 6.52 4.64 1.58
CA PHE A 70 6.35 5.83 2.41
C PHE A 70 7.66 6.35 2.99
N GLU A 71 8.78 5.68 2.72
CA GLU A 71 10.12 6.19 3.02
C GLU A 71 10.32 7.51 2.29
N ARG A 72 10.43 8.60 3.07
CA ARG A 72 10.61 9.93 2.54
C ARG A 72 12.08 10.29 2.59
N GLU A 73 12.67 10.58 1.43
CA GLU A 73 14.00 11.19 1.37
C GLU A 73 13.95 12.59 2.00
N GLU A 74 14.93 12.92 2.84
CA GLU A 74 15.09 14.28 3.34
C GLU A 74 15.34 15.22 2.15
N SER A 75 14.69 16.39 2.15
CA SER A 75 14.79 17.48 1.16
C SER A 75 13.88 17.48 -0.08
N ILE A 76 13.01 16.50 -0.29
CA ILE A 76 12.05 16.55 -1.42
C ILE A 76 10.80 17.41 -1.11
N SER A 77 10.24 18.03 -2.16
CA SER A 77 9.01 18.81 -2.08
C SER A 77 7.79 17.93 -1.72
N THR A 78 6.66 18.54 -1.34
CA THR A 78 5.44 17.76 -1.04
C THR A 78 4.91 17.12 -2.31
N GLU A 79 4.97 17.87 -3.39
CA GLU A 79 4.54 17.52 -4.73
C GLU A 79 5.32 16.30 -5.24
N ASP A 80 6.66 16.35 -5.17
CA ASP A 80 7.52 15.24 -5.58
C ASP A 80 7.33 14.00 -4.70
N TYR A 81 7.11 14.18 -3.40
CA TYR A 81 6.80 13.07 -2.51
C TYR A 81 5.50 12.36 -2.91
N LEU A 82 4.42 13.10 -3.17
CA LEU A 82 3.16 12.50 -3.61
C LEU A 82 3.29 11.84 -4.98
N ALA A 83 4.06 12.45 -5.90
CA ALA A 83 4.30 11.88 -7.23
C ALA A 83 5.05 10.54 -7.13
N HIS A 84 6.06 10.48 -6.25
CA HIS A 84 6.77 9.24 -5.92
C HIS A 84 5.82 8.14 -5.40
N LEU A 85 4.88 8.48 -4.52
CA LEU A 85 3.87 7.53 -4.04
C LEU A 85 3.04 6.98 -5.20
N PHE A 86 2.52 7.86 -6.07
CA PHE A 86 1.74 7.46 -7.24
C PHE A 86 2.54 6.53 -8.16
N LEU A 87 3.79 6.88 -8.44
CA LEU A 87 4.69 6.09 -9.28
C LEU A 87 4.91 4.66 -8.75
N HIS A 88 4.97 4.46 -7.43
CA HIS A 88 5.08 3.12 -6.85
C HIS A 88 3.90 2.22 -7.21
N PHE A 89 2.68 2.75 -7.15
CA PHE A 89 1.50 2.01 -7.56
C PHE A 89 1.48 1.78 -9.08
N GLN A 90 1.89 2.76 -9.88
CA GLN A 90 1.96 2.60 -11.34
C GLN A 90 2.93 1.49 -11.76
N LYS A 91 4.11 1.43 -11.13
CA LYS A 91 5.10 0.35 -11.35
C LYS A 91 4.58 -1.01 -10.90
N ASN A 92 3.56 -1.04 -10.04
CA ASN A 92 2.93 -2.24 -9.50
C ASN A 92 3.94 -3.25 -8.90
N GLN A 93 5.02 -2.74 -8.29
CA GLN A 93 5.98 -3.58 -7.59
C GLN A 93 5.27 -4.32 -6.45
N ASP A 94 5.59 -5.60 -6.30
CA ASP A 94 4.97 -6.50 -5.31
C ASP A 94 3.42 -6.46 -5.33
N HIS A 95 2.85 -6.14 -6.50
CA HIS A 95 1.43 -6.21 -6.81
C HIS A 95 0.51 -5.32 -5.98
N ILE A 96 1.05 -4.20 -5.51
CA ILE A 96 0.31 -3.22 -4.72
C ILE A 96 -0.95 -2.69 -5.44
N THR A 97 -0.91 -2.50 -6.76
CA THR A 97 -2.08 -2.05 -7.52
C THR A 97 -3.13 -3.13 -7.68
N SER A 98 -2.72 -4.40 -7.76
CA SER A 98 -3.67 -5.53 -7.71
C SER A 98 -4.40 -5.56 -6.36
N LEU A 99 -3.68 -5.34 -5.25
CA LEU A 99 -4.27 -5.23 -3.92
C LEU A 99 -5.24 -4.05 -3.81
N LEU A 100 -4.85 -2.88 -4.31
CA LEU A 100 -5.71 -1.69 -4.36
C LEU A 100 -7.01 -1.98 -5.13
N PHE A 101 -6.92 -2.60 -6.31
CA PHE A 101 -8.09 -2.89 -7.14
C PHE A 101 -8.96 -4.03 -6.64
N SER A 102 -8.38 -4.97 -5.89
CA SER A 102 -9.13 -6.04 -5.24
C SER A 102 -10.11 -5.52 -4.18
N LYS A 103 -9.95 -4.27 -3.74
CA LYS A 103 -10.67 -3.67 -2.61
C LYS A 103 -10.54 -4.50 -1.34
N ASN A 104 -9.41 -5.16 -1.15
CA ASN A 104 -9.18 -5.94 0.06
C ASN A 104 -9.22 -5.03 1.29
N ASP A 105 -10.16 -5.29 2.19
CA ASP A 105 -10.43 -4.43 3.34
C ASP A 105 -9.22 -4.26 4.26
N TYR A 106 -8.42 -5.32 4.44
CA TYR A 106 -7.24 -5.26 5.28
C TYR A 106 -6.18 -4.35 4.66
N PHE A 107 -5.87 -4.53 3.38
CA PHE A 107 -4.93 -3.68 2.65
C PHE A 107 -5.36 -2.21 2.68
N LEU A 108 -6.63 -1.92 2.37
CA LEU A 108 -7.15 -0.54 2.38
C LEU A 108 -7.09 0.10 3.77
N ARG A 109 -7.36 -0.66 4.84
CA ARG A 109 -7.21 -0.16 6.22
C ARG A 109 -5.76 0.17 6.55
N GLN A 110 -4.79 -0.64 6.12
CA GLN A 110 -3.39 -0.35 6.38
C GLN A 110 -2.90 0.84 5.54
N LEU A 111 -3.25 0.87 4.25
CA LEU A 111 -2.95 2.01 3.37
C LEU A 111 -3.51 3.32 3.94
N HIS A 112 -4.73 3.31 4.48
CA HIS A 112 -5.32 4.50 5.11
C HIS A 112 -4.50 5.01 6.30
N LYS A 113 -3.96 4.12 7.14
CA LYS A 113 -3.10 4.51 8.26
C LYS A 113 -1.80 5.14 7.79
N GLU A 114 -1.18 4.57 6.75
CA GLU A 114 0.05 5.11 6.17
C GLU A 114 -0.21 6.48 5.54
N LEU A 115 -1.29 6.64 4.77
CA LEU A 115 -1.67 7.93 4.19
C LEU A 115 -1.97 8.98 5.28
N GLU A 116 -2.61 8.59 6.37
CA GLU A 116 -2.84 9.48 7.51
C GLU A 116 -1.51 9.95 8.13
N HIS A 117 -0.59 9.02 8.37
CA HIS A 117 0.68 9.31 8.99
C HIS A 117 1.61 10.13 8.08
N HIS A 118 1.63 9.83 6.79
CA HIS A 118 2.64 10.33 5.85
C HIS A 118 2.15 11.41 4.88
N VAL A 119 0.88 11.38 4.47
CA VAL A 119 0.31 12.33 3.50
C VAL A 119 -0.46 13.44 4.21
N TYR A 120 -1.41 13.09 5.08
CA TYR A 120 -2.20 14.09 5.77
C TYR A 120 -1.34 14.97 6.69
N SER A 121 -0.37 14.38 7.40
CA SER A 121 0.54 15.12 8.29
C SER A 121 1.28 16.27 7.57
N VAL A 122 1.70 16.07 6.32
CA VAL A 122 2.41 17.06 5.51
C VAL A 122 1.47 18.13 4.95
N LEU A 123 0.23 17.78 4.65
CA LEU A 123 -0.77 18.69 4.09
C LEU A 123 -1.58 19.44 5.14
N ALA A 124 -1.62 18.95 6.38
CA ALA A 124 -2.55 19.41 7.43
C ALA A 124 -2.52 20.92 7.64
N ASP A 125 -1.33 21.53 7.75
CA ASP A 125 -1.23 22.97 8.00
C ASP A 125 -1.59 23.82 6.78
N LYS A 126 -1.26 23.36 5.57
CA LYS A 126 -1.68 24.03 4.32
C LYS A 126 -3.21 23.99 4.20
N LEU A 127 -3.82 22.84 4.48
CA LEU A 127 -5.27 22.64 4.41
C LEU A 127 -6.03 23.45 5.45
N LYS A 128 -5.58 23.48 6.71
CA LYS A 128 -6.21 24.29 7.77
C LYS A 128 -6.18 25.79 7.43
N LYS A 129 -5.10 26.26 6.80
CA LYS A 129 -4.98 27.66 6.35
C LYS A 129 -5.89 27.95 5.15
N ALA A 130 -5.98 27.03 4.20
CA ALA A 130 -6.83 27.16 3.02
C ALA A 130 -8.33 27.09 3.37
N HIS A 131 -8.68 26.26 4.36
CA HIS A 131 -10.07 25.95 4.73
C HIS A 131 -10.33 26.09 6.25
N PRO A 132 -10.19 27.30 6.83
CA PRO A 132 -10.23 27.49 8.28
C PRO A 132 -11.61 27.23 8.90
N SER A 133 -12.68 27.19 8.11
CA SER A 133 -14.05 26.92 8.55
C SER A 133 -14.39 25.43 8.62
N LEU A 134 -13.55 24.54 8.07
CA LEU A 134 -13.83 23.11 8.01
C LEU A 134 -13.21 22.35 9.19
N PRO A 135 -13.90 21.34 9.75
CA PRO A 135 -13.34 20.50 10.81
C PRO A 135 -12.09 19.73 10.34
N PRO A 136 -11.04 19.59 11.17
CA PRO A 136 -9.86 18.81 10.82
C PRO A 136 -10.15 17.35 10.44
N SER A 137 -11.13 16.73 11.09
CA SER A 137 -11.55 15.35 10.77
C SER A 137 -12.17 15.24 9.37
N TYR A 138 -12.88 16.27 8.91
CA TYR A 138 -13.43 16.31 7.56
C TYR A 138 -12.33 16.54 6.52
N LEU A 139 -11.37 17.44 6.81
CA LEU A 139 -10.20 17.64 5.94
C LEU A 139 -9.39 16.35 5.78
N GLN A 140 -9.14 15.64 6.87
CA GLN A 140 -8.49 14.33 6.84
C GLN A 140 -9.27 13.35 5.95
N HIS A 141 -10.57 13.19 6.19
CA HIS A 141 -11.41 12.30 5.37
C HIS A 141 -11.37 12.65 3.88
N LEU A 142 -11.42 13.94 3.54
CA LEU A 142 -11.34 14.43 2.16
C LEU A 142 -10.00 14.09 1.51
N VAL A 143 -8.88 14.32 2.21
CA VAL A 143 -7.52 14.03 1.71
C VAL A 143 -7.37 12.54 1.42
N MET A 144 -7.77 11.67 2.36
CA MET A 144 -7.64 10.22 2.23
C MET A 144 -8.51 9.69 1.09
N SER A 145 -9.78 10.09 1.06
CA SER A 145 -10.74 9.62 0.04
C SER A 145 -10.32 10.07 -1.35
N ASN A 146 -9.98 11.35 -1.52
CA ASN A 146 -9.55 11.86 -2.82
C ASN A 146 -8.22 11.27 -3.27
N PHE A 147 -7.29 10.95 -2.36
CA PHE A 147 -6.02 10.33 -2.73
C PHE A 147 -6.28 8.95 -3.36
N ILE A 148 -7.05 8.09 -2.67
CA ILE A 148 -7.36 6.74 -3.15
C ILE A 148 -8.16 6.78 -4.46
N GLU A 149 -9.16 7.66 -4.56
CA GLU A 149 -9.98 7.76 -5.77
C GLU A 149 -9.19 8.34 -6.96
N THR A 150 -8.34 9.35 -6.74
CA THR A 150 -7.50 9.93 -7.79
C THR A 150 -6.48 8.92 -8.29
N LEU A 151 -5.81 8.22 -7.36
CA LEU A 151 -4.87 7.14 -7.69
C LEU A 151 -5.57 6.02 -8.47
N THR A 152 -6.73 5.56 -8.01
CA THR A 152 -7.50 4.51 -8.67
C THR A 152 -7.96 4.92 -10.06
N TRP A 153 -8.43 6.16 -10.23
CA TRP A 153 -8.81 6.70 -11.53
C TRP A 153 -7.62 6.78 -12.48
N TRP A 154 -6.48 7.32 -12.02
CA TRP A 154 -5.29 7.48 -12.83
C TRP A 154 -4.79 6.13 -13.36
N LEU A 155 -4.66 5.13 -12.48
CA LEU A 155 -4.21 3.80 -12.85
C LEU A 155 -5.15 3.07 -13.82
N LYS A 156 -6.45 3.40 -13.84
CA LYS A 156 -7.45 2.75 -14.72
C LYS A 156 -7.71 3.49 -16.02
N LYS A 157 -7.68 4.82 -16.00
CA LYS A 157 -8.20 5.67 -17.08
C LYS A 157 -7.34 6.89 -17.40
N GLY A 158 -6.49 7.32 -16.48
CA GLY A 158 -5.71 8.56 -16.60
C GLY A 158 -4.26 8.35 -17.05
N GLN A 159 -3.91 7.21 -17.63
CA GLN A 159 -2.50 6.89 -17.95
C GLN A 159 -1.89 7.79 -19.04
N ASP A 160 -2.69 8.63 -19.70
CA ASP A 160 -2.21 9.68 -20.60
C ASP A 160 -1.57 10.87 -19.84
N PHE A 161 -1.78 10.96 -18.52
CA PHE A 161 -1.18 11.97 -17.65
C PHE A 161 -0.02 11.39 -16.86
N THR A 162 1.00 12.22 -16.65
CA THR A 162 2.11 11.93 -15.74
C THR A 162 1.65 11.93 -14.27
N ASP A 163 2.43 11.26 -13.42
CA ASP A 163 2.27 11.28 -11.96
C ASP A 163 2.27 12.71 -11.41
N GLN A 164 3.14 13.57 -11.93
CA GLN A 164 3.23 14.98 -11.57
C GLN A 164 1.95 15.77 -11.93
N GLU A 165 1.42 15.59 -13.14
CA GLU A 165 0.18 16.25 -13.56
C GLU A 165 -1.00 15.82 -12.67
N VAL A 166 -1.10 14.53 -12.36
CA VAL A 166 -2.19 13.98 -11.56
C VAL A 166 -2.11 14.44 -10.12
N VAL A 167 -0.91 14.49 -9.54
CA VAL A 167 -0.68 15.08 -8.22
C VAL A 167 -1.05 16.56 -8.22
N GLN A 168 -0.77 17.29 -9.30
CA GLN A 168 -1.19 18.67 -9.40
C GLN A 168 -2.70 18.81 -9.42
N PHE A 169 -3.44 17.94 -10.14
CA PHE A 169 -4.91 17.94 -10.11
C PHE A 169 -5.43 17.67 -8.69
N TYR A 170 -4.84 16.70 -8.00
CA TYR A 170 -5.17 16.37 -6.62
C TYR A 170 -4.95 17.56 -5.68
N LEU A 171 -3.80 18.23 -5.78
CA LEU A 171 -3.46 19.37 -4.93
C LEU A 171 -4.31 20.60 -5.24
N ASP A 172 -4.57 20.89 -6.52
CA ASP A 172 -5.38 22.05 -6.95
C ASP A 172 -6.83 21.98 -6.44
N LEU A 173 -7.38 20.76 -6.35
CA LEU A 173 -8.71 20.54 -5.77
C LEU A 173 -8.74 20.74 -4.24
N LEU A 174 -7.62 20.49 -3.56
CA LEU A 174 -7.53 20.52 -2.11
C LEU A 174 -7.05 21.87 -1.57
N ILE A 175 -6.17 22.56 -2.28
CA ILE A 175 -5.54 23.81 -1.87
C ILE A 175 -5.73 24.79 -3.03
N PRO A 176 -6.70 25.71 -2.94
CA PRO A 176 -6.92 26.70 -3.98
C PRO A 176 -5.64 27.50 -4.24
N LYS A 177 -5.30 27.69 -5.51
CA LYS A 177 -4.26 28.65 -5.90
C LYS A 177 -4.79 30.05 -5.63
N ASN A 178 -4.08 30.82 -4.79
CA ASN A 178 -4.32 32.25 -4.61
C ASN A 178 -3.99 33.02 -5.89
#